data_AF-A0A0V0I7M8-F1
#
_entry.id   AF-A0A0V0I7M8-F1
#
_cell.length_a   1.000
_cell.length_b   1.000
_cell.length_c   1.000
_cell.angle_alpha   90.00
_cell.angle_beta   90.00
_cell.angle_gamma   90.00
#
_symmetry.space_group_name_H-M   'P 1'
#
loop_
_entity.id
_entity.type
_entity.pdbx_description
1 polymer ?
#
loop_
_entity_poly.entity_id
_entity_poly.type
_entity_poly.pdbx_seq_one_letter_code
_entity_poly.pdbx_strand_id
1 'polypeptide(L)'
;LVNPWNITELASSIGYALTMSANEREKRHQHNFLHVTTHTSQEWAETFVSELNDTVVEAQLRTRHIPPQLPSEVAIERFLQSNNRLLILGFNATLTEPVDAQGRRIDQLKEMELKLHPDLKEPLRTLCNDPKTTIVVLSGSDRNVLDENFGEYRMWLAAEHGMFLRQTGGNWMTTMPENLSMDWVDSVKHVFEYFTERTPRSHFELRETSLVWNYKYTDIEFGKLQSKDLLQHLWTGPISNASVEVVQGSRSVEVRAVGVTKGAAIDRILGEIVHNNDVKTPIDYVLCIGHFLAKDEDIYSFFDPDLSQVQAPTMRTKIASYLNRSTSNHSAGKSGHRPASCKVGQQASTIDKKAGSNENANWWSLFRDRMTVHEGSSVLDLKADNYFSCAVGRNCSLARYLLGSSADVVSLLKDMAYNSSC
;
A
#
# COMPACT_ATOMS: atom_id res chain seq x y z
N LEU A 1 8.10 22.20 -30.51
CA LEU A 1 9.08 21.30 -31.16
C LEU A 1 8.43 20.74 -32.42
N VAL A 2 9.20 20.54 -33.49
CA VAL A 2 8.74 19.92 -34.73
C VAL A 2 9.16 18.46 -34.72
N ASN A 3 8.25 17.54 -35.00
CA ASN A 3 8.59 16.13 -35.13
C ASN A 3 9.36 15.89 -36.45
N PRO A 4 10.64 15.46 -36.42
CA PRO A 4 11.43 15.28 -37.63
C PRO A 4 10.95 14.12 -38.51
N TRP A 5 10.10 13.22 -37.98
CA TRP A 5 9.56 12.07 -38.70
C TRP A 5 8.24 12.36 -39.43
N ASN A 6 7.65 13.54 -39.22
CA ASN A 6 6.45 13.99 -39.92
C ASN A 6 6.83 14.98 -41.02
N ILE A 7 7.09 14.46 -42.23
CA ILE A 7 7.62 15.23 -43.36
C ILE A 7 6.70 16.40 -43.76
N THR A 8 5.38 16.19 -43.67
CA THR A 8 4.38 17.21 -44.04
C THR A 8 4.37 18.38 -43.06
N GLU A 9 4.43 18.08 -41.76
CA GLU A 9 4.49 19.08 -40.70
C GLU A 9 5.84 19.81 -40.69
N LEU A 10 6.92 19.11 -41.01
CA LEU A 10 8.24 19.72 -41.16
C LEU A 10 8.26 20.71 -42.34
N ALA A 11 7.72 20.31 -43.49
CA ALA A 11 7.64 21.17 -44.68
C ALA A 11 6.76 22.41 -44.43
N SER A 12 5.60 22.25 -43.79
CA SER A 12 4.73 23.38 -43.46
C SER A 12 5.37 24.32 -42.44
N SER A 13 6.10 23.78 -41.46
CA SER A 13 6.84 24.56 -40.46
C SER A 13 7.97 25.37 -41.09
N ILE A 14 8.71 24.81 -42.05
CA ILE A 14 9.75 25.53 -42.80
C ILE A 14 9.11 26.63 -43.67
N GLY A 15 8.03 26.31 -44.37
CA GLY A 15 7.30 27.29 -45.18
C GLY A 15 6.78 28.47 -44.35
N TYR A 16 6.20 28.18 -43.19
CA TYR A 16 5.80 29.18 -42.21
C TYR A 16 7.00 29.98 -41.67
N ALA A 17 8.13 29.32 -41.44
CA ALA A 17 9.33 29.99 -40.96
C ALA A 17 9.93 30.99 -41.97
N LEU A 18 9.79 30.71 -43.27
CA LEU A 18 10.25 31.59 -44.34
C LEU A 18 9.28 32.75 -44.63
N THR A 19 7.99 32.58 -44.32
CA THR A 19 6.94 33.56 -44.63
C THR A 19 6.46 34.37 -43.42
N MET A 20 7.02 34.11 -42.23
CA MET A 20 6.65 34.83 -41.00
C MET A 20 6.95 36.34 -41.09
N SER A 21 6.16 37.12 -40.35
CA SER A 21 6.37 38.57 -40.26
C SER A 21 7.69 38.93 -39.58
N ALA A 22 8.27 40.09 -39.92
CA ALA A 22 9.56 40.52 -39.37
C ALA A 22 9.56 40.63 -37.83
N ASN A 23 8.47 41.13 -37.25
CA ASN A 23 8.31 41.28 -35.80
C ASN A 23 8.26 39.92 -35.07
N GLU A 24 7.53 38.95 -35.64
CA GLU A 24 7.47 37.60 -35.09
C GLU A 24 8.82 36.88 -35.20
N ARG A 25 9.52 37.06 -36.32
CA ARG A 25 10.86 36.51 -36.55
C ARG A 25 11.86 37.01 -35.52
N GLU A 26 11.85 38.31 -35.24
CA GLU A 26 12.76 38.92 -34.28
C GLU A 26 12.51 38.42 -32.85
N LYS A 27 11.24 38.35 -32.42
CA LYS A 27 10.89 37.80 -31.10
C LYS A 27 11.30 36.33 -30.93
N ARG A 28 11.03 35.49 -31.93
CA ARG A 28 11.41 34.07 -31.89
C ARG A 28 12.93 33.90 -31.95
N HIS A 29 13.63 34.71 -32.73
CA HIS A 29 15.09 34.69 -32.79
C HIS A 29 15.68 35.06 -31.44
N GLN A 30 15.23 36.14 -30.80
CA GLN A 30 15.72 36.54 -29.47
C GLN A 30 15.53 35.43 -28.42
N HIS A 31 14.33 34.82 -28.38
CA HIS A 31 14.05 33.71 -27.47
C HIS A 31 14.95 32.49 -27.72
N ASN A 32 15.06 32.06 -28.98
CA ASN A 32 15.87 30.89 -29.33
C ASN A 32 17.36 31.15 -29.18
N PHE A 33 17.81 32.36 -29.51
CA PHE A 33 19.19 32.79 -29.33
C PHE A 33 19.56 32.74 -27.85
N LEU A 34 18.72 33.33 -26.97
CA LEU A 34 18.93 33.25 -25.53
C LEU A 34 19.04 31.79 -25.07
N HIS A 35 18.09 30.94 -25.46
CA HIS A 35 18.08 29.52 -25.09
C HIS A 35 19.35 28.79 -25.55
N VAL A 36 19.82 29.01 -26.79
CA VAL A 36 21.04 28.37 -27.32
C VAL A 36 22.30 28.92 -26.64
N THR A 37 22.32 30.21 -26.30
CA THR A 37 23.48 30.81 -25.63
C THR A 37 23.58 30.46 -24.16
N THR A 38 22.45 30.21 -23.48
CA THR A 38 22.46 29.78 -22.08
C THR A 38 22.72 28.28 -21.99
N HIS A 39 21.96 27.45 -22.70
CA HIS A 39 22.07 25.98 -22.60
C HIS A 39 23.25 25.45 -23.45
N THR A 40 24.45 25.63 -22.92
CA THR A 40 25.69 25.13 -23.53
C THR A 40 25.79 23.60 -23.41
N SER A 41 26.66 22.99 -24.22
CA SER A 41 26.98 21.56 -24.08
C SER A 41 27.58 21.23 -22.71
N GLN A 42 28.24 22.20 -22.06
CA GLN A 42 28.79 22.06 -20.72
C GLN A 42 27.69 22.01 -19.67
N GLU A 43 26.74 22.95 -19.70
CA GLU A 43 25.57 22.94 -18.80
C GLU A 43 24.72 21.68 -18.98
N TRP A 44 24.54 21.23 -20.24
CA TRP A 44 23.85 19.97 -20.50
C TRP A 44 24.60 18.78 -19.89
N ALA A 45 25.93 18.70 -20.05
CA ALA A 45 26.72 17.61 -19.50
C ALA A 45 26.71 17.60 -17.96
N GLU A 46 26.81 18.78 -17.32
CA GLU A 46 26.73 18.93 -15.87
C GLU A 46 25.34 18.52 -15.35
N THR A 47 24.27 18.97 -16.01
CA THR A 47 22.89 18.60 -15.65
C THR A 47 22.67 17.10 -15.80
N PHE A 48 23.11 16.52 -16.93
CA PHE A 48 22.99 15.08 -17.19
C PHE A 48 23.73 14.24 -16.14
N VAL A 49 24.96 14.63 -15.77
CA VAL A 49 25.74 13.94 -14.74
C VAL A 49 25.10 14.10 -13.35
N SER A 50 24.54 15.28 -13.04
CA SER A 50 23.80 15.50 -11.80
C SER A 50 22.57 14.59 -11.72
N GLU A 51 21.74 14.56 -12.76
CA GLU A 51 20.55 13.70 -12.84
C GLU A 51 20.93 12.21 -12.75
N LEU A 52 22.05 11.82 -13.35
CA LEU A 52 22.56 10.44 -13.26
C LEU A 52 23.01 10.10 -11.84
N ASN A 53 23.67 11.01 -11.13
CA ASN A 53 24.00 10.81 -9.72
C ASN A 53 22.76 10.76 -8.83
N ASP A 54 21.79 11.64 -9.05
CA ASP A 54 20.54 11.66 -8.28
C ASP A 54 19.78 10.35 -8.46
N THR A 55 19.70 9.84 -9.70
CA THR A 55 19.07 8.54 -9.97
C THR A 55 19.81 7.36 -9.33
N VAL A 56 21.14 7.40 -9.23
CA VAL A 56 21.92 6.38 -8.50
C VAL A 56 21.62 6.43 -7.00
N VAL A 57 21.56 7.61 -6.40
CA VAL A 57 21.21 7.77 -4.97
C VAL A 57 19.79 7.28 -4.72
N GLU A 58 18.82 7.64 -5.58
CA GLU A 58 17.46 7.12 -5.48
C GLU A 58 17.41 5.59 -5.64
N ALA A 59 18.16 5.02 -6.58
CA ALA A 59 18.23 3.57 -6.77
C ALA A 59 18.81 2.87 -5.53
N GLN A 60 19.85 3.44 -4.91
CA GLN A 60 20.42 2.92 -3.66
C GLN A 60 19.45 3.01 -2.49
N LEU A 61 18.68 4.10 -2.39
CA LEU A 61 17.59 4.20 -1.41
C LEU A 61 16.52 3.14 -1.66
N ARG A 62 16.18 2.84 -2.92
CA ARG A 62 15.29 1.71 -3.29
C ARG A 62 15.88 0.35 -2.93
N THR A 63 17.19 0.15 -3.03
CA THR A 63 17.85 -1.10 -2.57
C THR A 63 17.85 -1.25 -1.04
N ARG A 64 17.84 -0.15 -0.28
CA ARG A 64 17.66 -0.22 1.19
C ARG A 64 16.27 -0.68 1.61
N HIS A 65 15.29 -0.70 0.70
CA HIS A 65 13.96 -1.27 0.94
C HIS A 65 13.89 -2.80 0.69
N ILE A 66 15.01 -3.47 0.39
CA ILE A 66 15.06 -4.93 0.34
C ILE A 66 15.33 -5.45 1.75
N PRO A 67 14.38 -6.13 2.40
CA PRO A 67 14.59 -6.65 3.74
C PRO A 67 15.63 -7.78 3.75
N PRO A 68 16.42 -7.93 4.82
CA PRO A 68 17.32 -9.07 5.00
C PRO A 68 16.52 -10.39 5.06
N GLN A 69 17.20 -11.51 4.82
CA GLN A 69 16.59 -12.83 5.01
C GLN A 69 16.19 -13.05 6.48
N LEU A 70 15.07 -13.74 6.70
CA LEU A 70 14.62 -14.09 8.06
C LEU A 70 15.66 -14.99 8.75
N PRO A 71 16.17 -14.64 9.94
CA PRO A 71 16.92 -15.58 10.78
C PRO A 71 15.97 -16.62 11.38
N SER A 72 15.65 -17.67 10.60
CA SER A 72 14.65 -18.69 10.96
C SER A 72 14.92 -19.36 12.31
N GLU A 73 16.19 -19.67 12.62
CA GLU A 73 16.57 -20.28 13.90
C GLU A 73 16.20 -19.40 15.10
N VAL A 74 16.45 -18.10 15.01
CA VAL A 74 16.12 -17.13 16.06
C VAL A 74 14.60 -16.99 16.19
N ALA A 75 13.87 -16.91 15.07
CA ALA A 75 12.42 -16.84 15.09
C ALA A 75 11.80 -18.09 15.75
N ILE A 76 12.30 -19.28 15.42
CA ILE A 76 11.87 -20.55 16.03
C ILE A 76 12.22 -20.59 17.52
N GLU A 77 13.44 -20.20 17.91
CA GLU A 77 13.85 -20.17 19.32
C GLU A 77 12.93 -19.26 20.15
N ARG A 78 12.64 -18.05 19.65
CA ARG A 78 11.72 -17.11 20.33
C ARG A 78 10.29 -17.63 20.35
N PHE A 79 9.85 -18.30 19.29
CA PHE A 79 8.55 -18.97 19.25
C PHE A 79 8.44 -20.06 20.34
N LEU A 80 9.49 -20.83 20.61
CA LEU A 80 9.46 -21.87 21.65
C LEU A 80 9.49 -21.30 23.07
N GLN A 81 10.16 -20.16 23.28
CA GLN A 81 10.28 -19.50 24.59
C GLN A 81 9.03 -18.71 25.00
N SER A 82 8.17 -18.37 24.04
CA SER A 82 6.98 -17.55 24.23
C SER A 82 5.76 -18.32 24.77
N ASN A 83 4.87 -17.62 25.49
CA ASN A 83 3.73 -18.23 26.16
C ASN A 83 2.41 -18.02 25.43
N ASN A 84 2.27 -16.92 24.67
CA ASN A 84 1.08 -16.65 23.86
C ASN A 84 1.46 -16.07 22.49
N ARG A 85 1.28 -16.91 21.48
CA ARG A 85 1.87 -16.73 20.15
C ARG A 85 0.78 -16.40 19.14
N LEU A 86 1.01 -15.35 18.37
CA LEU A 86 0.15 -14.98 17.25
C LEU A 86 0.88 -15.20 15.92
N LEU A 87 0.35 -16.10 15.10
CA LEU A 87 0.82 -16.34 13.74
C LEU A 87 -0.18 -15.74 12.75
N ILE A 88 0.24 -14.72 12.01
CA ILE A 88 -0.55 -14.08 10.95
C ILE A 88 0.01 -14.55 9.61
N LEU A 89 -0.78 -15.30 8.86
CA LEU A 89 -0.35 -15.93 7.61
C LEU A 89 -1.21 -15.40 6.46
N GLY A 90 -0.56 -14.81 5.46
CA GLY A 90 -1.20 -14.53 4.17
C GLY A 90 -1.52 -15.83 3.45
N PHE A 91 -2.65 -15.91 2.74
CA PHE A 91 -2.96 -17.10 1.96
C PHE A 91 -2.24 -17.11 0.60
N ASN A 92 -2.60 -16.15 -0.26
CA ASN A 92 -2.15 -16.10 -1.66
C ASN A 92 -0.63 -15.98 -1.77
N ALA A 93 -0.02 -16.81 -2.62
CA ALA A 93 1.43 -16.86 -2.88
C ALA A 93 2.31 -17.07 -1.63
N THR A 94 1.70 -17.50 -0.51
CA THR A 94 2.35 -17.71 0.79
C THR A 94 2.11 -19.14 1.27
N LEU A 95 0.85 -19.53 1.49
CA LEU A 95 0.45 -20.89 1.87
C LEU A 95 -0.06 -21.72 0.69
N THR A 96 -0.22 -21.10 -0.48
CA THR A 96 -0.70 -21.77 -1.68
C THR A 96 0.42 -22.54 -2.37
N GLU A 97 0.05 -23.65 -3.01
CA GLU A 97 0.96 -24.41 -3.87
C GLU A 97 1.57 -23.50 -4.96
N PRO A 98 2.90 -23.53 -5.18
CA PRO A 98 3.48 -22.83 -6.31
C PRO A 98 2.94 -23.45 -7.60
N VAL A 99 2.36 -22.61 -8.47
CA VAL A 99 1.94 -23.06 -9.81
C VAL A 99 3.22 -23.36 -10.59
N ASP A 100 3.51 -24.65 -10.78
CA ASP A 100 4.70 -25.16 -11.48
C ASP A 100 4.96 -24.36 -12.77
N ALA A 101 6.14 -23.74 -12.86
CA ALA A 101 6.64 -23.10 -14.09
C ALA A 101 6.93 -24.14 -15.19
N GLN A 102 6.82 -25.43 -14.88
CA GLN A 102 7.12 -26.58 -15.72
C GLN A 102 5.94 -26.96 -16.64
N GLY A 103 5.38 -25.99 -17.37
CA GLY A 103 4.81 -26.18 -18.71
C GLY A 103 3.70 -27.21 -18.95
N ARG A 104 3.15 -27.89 -17.94
CA ARG A 104 2.05 -28.85 -18.13
C ARG A 104 0.71 -28.11 -18.13
N ARG A 105 0.43 -27.50 -19.30
CA ARG A 105 -0.83 -26.87 -19.72
C ARG A 105 -2.03 -27.84 -19.74
N ILE A 106 -2.30 -28.57 -18.66
CA ILE A 106 -3.34 -29.61 -18.70
C ILE A 106 -4.68 -29.09 -18.15
N ASP A 107 -4.72 -28.06 -17.30
CA ASP A 107 -5.99 -27.42 -16.91
C ASP A 107 -5.76 -26.00 -16.34
N GLN A 108 -5.87 -24.97 -17.19
CA GLN A 108 -5.78 -23.57 -16.75
C GLN A 108 -6.88 -23.20 -15.73
N LEU A 109 -8.02 -23.91 -15.75
CA LEU A 109 -9.07 -23.75 -14.74
C LEU A 109 -8.66 -24.25 -13.35
N LYS A 110 -7.88 -25.33 -13.25
CA LYS A 110 -7.41 -25.84 -11.94
C LYS A 110 -6.33 -24.95 -11.33
N GLU A 111 -5.54 -24.24 -12.15
CA GLU A 111 -4.57 -23.24 -11.69
C GLU A 111 -5.22 -21.95 -11.16
N MET A 112 -6.54 -21.77 -11.36
CA MET A 112 -7.30 -20.65 -10.80
C MET A 112 -7.80 -20.94 -9.38
N GLU A 113 -7.89 -22.22 -8.98
CA GLU A 113 -8.29 -22.60 -7.64
C GLU A 113 -7.11 -22.46 -6.67
N LEU A 114 -7.22 -21.53 -5.73
CA LEU A 114 -6.23 -21.39 -4.67
C LEU A 114 -6.35 -22.59 -3.73
N LYS A 115 -5.33 -23.45 -3.74
CA LYS A 115 -5.24 -24.63 -2.88
C LYS A 115 -4.09 -24.52 -1.90
N LEU A 116 -4.36 -24.91 -0.65
CA LEU A 116 -3.38 -25.07 0.40
C LEU A 116 -2.30 -26.07 -0.04
N HIS A 117 -1.03 -25.71 0.16
CA HIS A 117 0.09 -26.59 -0.13
C HIS A 117 -0.05 -27.91 0.65
N PRO A 118 0.05 -29.08 0.01
CA PRO A 118 -0.21 -30.38 0.65
C PRO A 118 0.70 -30.63 1.86
N ASP A 119 1.96 -30.24 1.76
CA ASP A 119 2.95 -30.35 2.83
C ASP A 119 2.66 -29.48 4.08
N LEU A 120 1.72 -28.52 4.00
CA LEU A 120 1.34 -27.69 5.14
C LEU A 120 0.21 -28.30 5.99
N LYS A 121 -0.46 -29.35 5.51
CA LYS A 121 -1.60 -29.93 6.23
C LYS A 121 -1.24 -30.41 7.63
N GLU A 122 -0.21 -31.24 7.76
CA GLU A 122 0.23 -31.75 9.07
C GLU A 122 0.89 -30.68 9.96
N PRO A 123 1.80 -29.82 9.46
CA PRO A 123 2.35 -28.72 10.24
C PRO A 123 1.28 -27.76 10.77
N LEU A 124 0.33 -27.33 9.92
CA LEU A 124 -0.75 -26.44 10.35
C LEU A 124 -1.65 -27.13 11.37
N ARG A 125 -1.98 -28.41 11.20
CA ARG A 125 -2.76 -29.16 12.18
C ARG A 125 -2.07 -29.20 13.54
N THR A 126 -0.76 -29.43 13.54
CA THR A 126 0.07 -29.46 14.75
C THR A 126 0.06 -28.10 15.45
N LEU A 127 0.35 -27.02 14.71
CA LEU A 127 0.37 -25.66 15.25
C LEU A 127 -1.02 -25.19 15.72
N CYS A 128 -2.09 -25.57 15.03
CA CYS A 128 -3.48 -25.26 15.43
C CYS A 128 -3.92 -26.02 16.67
N ASN A 129 -3.36 -27.18 16.97
CA ASN A 129 -3.70 -27.95 18.16
C ASN A 129 -3.00 -27.41 19.42
N ASP A 130 -2.00 -26.56 19.25
CA ASP A 130 -1.28 -25.94 20.37
C ASP A 130 -2.15 -24.85 21.03
N PRO A 131 -2.47 -24.96 22.33
CA PRO A 131 -3.32 -23.99 23.03
C PRO A 131 -2.65 -22.63 23.22
N LYS A 132 -1.31 -22.56 23.16
CA LYS A 132 -0.55 -21.31 23.27
C LYS A 132 -0.39 -20.59 21.93
N THR A 133 -0.90 -21.16 20.84
CA THR A 133 -0.73 -20.62 19.49
C THR A 133 -2.09 -20.26 18.90
N THR A 134 -2.23 -18.99 18.54
CA THR A 134 -3.36 -18.46 17.78
C THR A 134 -2.90 -18.21 16.35
N ILE A 135 -3.56 -18.86 15.38
CA ILE A 135 -3.26 -18.68 13.96
C ILE A 135 -4.39 -17.87 13.32
N VAL A 136 -4.02 -16.87 12.53
CA VAL A 136 -4.92 -16.03 11.74
C VAL A 136 -4.48 -16.11 10.28
N VAL A 137 -5.37 -16.57 9.40
CA VAL A 137 -5.16 -16.56 7.96
C VAL A 137 -5.84 -15.34 7.36
N LEU A 138 -5.06 -14.48 6.72
CA LEU A 138 -5.54 -13.30 5.99
C LEU A 138 -5.53 -13.56 4.48
N SER A 139 -6.69 -13.41 3.84
CA SER A 139 -6.79 -13.53 2.39
C SER A 139 -7.52 -12.34 1.76
N GLY A 140 -7.30 -12.15 0.46
CA GLY A 140 -8.18 -11.30 -0.35
C GLY A 140 -9.36 -12.07 -0.94
N SER A 141 -9.28 -13.41 -0.96
CA SER A 141 -10.30 -14.30 -1.51
C SER A 141 -11.62 -14.27 -0.75
N ASP A 142 -12.64 -14.84 -1.38
CA ASP A 142 -13.97 -15.03 -0.81
C ASP A 142 -13.99 -16.03 0.35
N ARG A 143 -15.14 -16.10 1.01
CA ARG A 143 -15.37 -16.97 2.18
C ARG A 143 -15.28 -18.45 1.82
N ASN A 144 -15.81 -18.84 0.65
CA ASN A 144 -15.88 -20.24 0.23
C ASN A 144 -14.48 -20.83 0.02
N VAL A 145 -13.56 -20.10 -0.63
CA VAL A 145 -12.19 -20.55 -0.82
C VAL A 145 -11.48 -20.80 0.52
N LEU A 146 -11.70 -19.95 1.52
CA LEU A 146 -11.12 -20.16 2.86
C LEU A 146 -11.77 -21.34 3.59
N ASP A 147 -13.08 -21.52 3.47
CA ASP A 147 -13.79 -22.63 4.09
C ASP A 147 -13.36 -23.99 3.52
N GLU A 148 -13.21 -24.09 2.19
CA GLU A 148 -12.75 -25.31 1.53
C GLU A 148 -11.32 -25.70 1.91
N ASN A 149 -10.44 -24.71 2.10
CA ASN A 149 -9.03 -24.96 2.38
C ASN A 149 -8.73 -25.14 3.88
N PHE A 150 -9.44 -24.43 4.74
CA PHE A 150 -9.09 -24.30 6.16
C PHE A 150 -10.20 -24.71 7.14
N GLY A 151 -11.38 -25.13 6.66
CA GLY A 151 -12.53 -25.43 7.50
C GLY A 151 -12.30 -26.53 8.55
N GLU A 152 -11.33 -27.42 8.32
CA GLU A 152 -10.99 -28.55 9.22
C GLU A 152 -10.04 -28.18 10.37
N TYR A 153 -9.37 -27.03 10.30
CA TYR A 153 -8.37 -26.62 11.30
C TYR A 153 -9.00 -25.78 12.41
N ARG A 154 -8.26 -25.53 13.50
CA ARG A 154 -8.66 -24.63 14.57
C ARG A 154 -7.91 -23.30 14.45
N MET A 155 -8.45 -22.35 13.69
CA MET A 155 -7.81 -21.05 13.41
C MET A 155 -8.83 -19.94 13.16
N TRP A 156 -8.33 -18.71 13.01
CA TRP A 156 -9.10 -17.56 12.58
C TRP A 156 -8.92 -17.33 11.09
N LEU A 157 -10.03 -17.11 10.38
CA LEU A 157 -10.08 -16.88 8.94
C LEU A 157 -10.61 -15.49 8.67
N ALA A 158 -9.87 -14.72 7.86
CA ALA A 158 -10.21 -13.36 7.47
C ALA A 158 -10.28 -13.28 5.93
N ALA A 159 -11.51 -13.29 5.41
CA ALA A 159 -11.80 -13.19 3.97
C ALA A 159 -11.93 -11.73 3.53
N GLU A 160 -11.76 -11.48 2.23
CA GLU A 160 -11.90 -10.15 1.60
C GLU A 160 -11.17 -9.03 2.36
N HIS A 161 -9.88 -9.23 2.60
CA HIS A 161 -8.99 -8.30 3.32
C HIS A 161 -9.39 -8.05 4.77
N GLY A 162 -10.08 -9.04 5.37
CA GLY A 162 -10.53 -9.02 6.75
C GLY A 162 -11.89 -8.38 6.95
N MET A 163 -12.66 -8.27 5.87
CA MET A 163 -14.05 -7.82 5.95
C MET A 163 -14.97 -8.86 6.56
N PHE A 164 -14.70 -10.13 6.29
CA PHE A 164 -15.38 -11.24 6.93
C PHE A 164 -14.40 -11.95 7.85
N LEU A 165 -14.79 -12.13 9.09
CA LEU A 165 -14.00 -12.82 10.10
C LEU A 165 -14.76 -14.03 10.60
N ARG A 166 -14.06 -15.13 10.79
CA ARG A 166 -14.64 -16.35 11.34
C ARG A 166 -13.60 -17.09 12.17
N GLN A 167 -14.02 -17.61 13.31
CA GLN A 167 -13.31 -18.71 13.94
C GLN A 167 -13.80 -20.02 13.33
N THR A 168 -12.89 -20.90 12.92
CA THR A 168 -13.23 -22.22 12.36
C THR A 168 -14.23 -22.97 13.25
N GLY A 169 -15.31 -23.48 12.65
CA GLY A 169 -16.43 -24.10 13.37
C GLY A 169 -17.54 -23.13 13.81
N GLY A 170 -17.27 -21.81 13.82
CA GLY A 170 -18.27 -20.76 14.03
C GLY A 170 -18.96 -20.29 12.75
N ASN A 171 -19.71 -19.19 12.85
CA ASN A 171 -20.32 -18.51 11.70
C ASN A 171 -19.46 -17.33 11.22
N TRP A 172 -19.57 -16.99 9.94
CA TRP A 172 -18.95 -15.78 9.40
C TRP A 172 -19.57 -14.53 10.02
N MET A 173 -18.71 -13.65 10.53
CA MET A 173 -19.05 -12.34 11.06
C MET A 173 -18.63 -11.28 10.05
N THR A 174 -19.55 -10.37 9.75
CA THR A 174 -19.29 -9.24 8.86
C THR A 174 -18.76 -8.08 9.69
N THR A 175 -17.58 -7.57 9.34
CA THR A 175 -16.96 -6.39 9.98
C THR A 175 -17.12 -5.13 9.12
N MET A 176 -18.04 -5.17 8.15
CA MET A 176 -18.37 -4.06 7.25
C MET A 176 -18.73 -2.80 8.04
N PRO A 177 -18.13 -1.65 7.69
CA PRO A 177 -18.64 -0.37 8.17
C PRO A 177 -20.10 -0.19 7.73
N GLU A 178 -20.97 0.25 8.64
CA GLU A 178 -22.41 0.41 8.40
C GLU A 178 -22.75 1.34 7.21
N ASN A 179 -21.82 2.21 6.81
CA ASN A 179 -22.00 3.22 5.77
C ASN A 179 -21.29 2.89 4.45
N LEU A 180 -20.95 1.62 4.18
CA LEU A 180 -20.28 1.26 2.93
C LEU A 180 -21.25 1.33 1.74
N SER A 181 -21.10 2.34 0.87
CA SER A 181 -21.81 2.39 -0.41
C SER A 181 -21.18 1.42 -1.42
N MET A 182 -22.03 0.63 -2.07
CA MET A 182 -21.66 -0.33 -3.13
C MET A 182 -22.20 0.09 -4.50
N ASP A 183 -22.63 1.34 -4.64
CA ASP A 183 -23.24 1.89 -5.87
C ASP A 183 -22.25 1.94 -7.05
N TRP A 184 -20.96 1.86 -6.76
CA TRP A 184 -19.87 1.84 -7.74
C TRP A 184 -19.68 0.48 -8.41
N VAL A 185 -20.15 -0.61 -7.80
CA VAL A 185 -19.86 -1.99 -8.24
C VAL A 185 -20.33 -2.24 -9.66
N ASP A 186 -21.59 -1.92 -9.95
CA ASP A 186 -22.14 -2.12 -11.29
C ASP A 186 -21.37 -1.33 -12.34
N SER A 187 -21.02 -0.07 -12.03
CA SER A 187 -20.29 0.78 -12.96
C SER A 187 -18.86 0.26 -13.24
N VAL A 188 -18.17 -0.25 -12.22
CA VAL A 188 -16.85 -0.88 -12.37
C VAL A 188 -16.95 -2.20 -13.12
N LYS A 189 -17.99 -3.00 -12.86
CA LYS A 189 -18.25 -4.27 -13.53
C LYS A 189 -18.36 -4.08 -15.05
N HIS A 190 -19.09 -3.06 -15.52
CA HIS A 190 -19.19 -2.76 -16.95
C HIS A 190 -17.84 -2.45 -17.59
N VAL A 191 -16.95 -1.74 -16.87
CA VAL A 191 -15.58 -1.49 -17.35
C VAL A 191 -14.79 -2.79 -17.41
N PHE A 192 -14.89 -3.64 -16.38
CA PHE A 192 -14.18 -4.91 -16.33
C PHE A 192 -14.65 -5.89 -17.42
N GLU A 193 -15.95 -5.97 -17.67
CA GLU A 193 -16.52 -6.74 -18.78
C GLU A 193 -15.95 -6.27 -20.12
N TYR A 194 -15.98 -4.96 -20.38
CA TYR A 194 -15.42 -4.38 -21.59
C TYR A 194 -13.94 -4.74 -21.82
N PHE A 195 -13.11 -4.64 -20.77
CA PHE A 195 -11.69 -4.99 -20.88
C PHE A 195 -11.45 -6.50 -20.95
N THR A 196 -12.33 -7.31 -20.37
CA THR A 196 -12.25 -8.77 -20.42
C THR A 196 -12.54 -9.31 -21.81
N GLU A 197 -13.58 -8.80 -22.48
CA GLU A 197 -13.95 -9.21 -23.85
C GLU A 197 -12.83 -8.95 -24.87
N ARG A 198 -12.09 -7.85 -24.72
CA ARG A 198 -10.98 -7.47 -25.62
C ARG A 198 -9.61 -8.01 -25.21
N THR A 199 -9.52 -8.68 -24.05
CA THR A 199 -8.25 -9.21 -23.54
C THR A 199 -8.33 -10.72 -23.38
N PRO A 200 -7.92 -11.50 -24.41
CA PRO A 200 -8.03 -12.95 -24.38
C PRO A 200 -7.33 -13.55 -23.16
N ARG A 201 -8.00 -14.50 -22.47
CA ARG A 201 -7.53 -15.17 -21.24
C ARG A 201 -7.46 -14.30 -19.99
N SER A 202 -7.95 -13.06 -20.06
CA SER A 202 -8.29 -12.33 -18.83
C SER A 202 -9.65 -12.79 -18.32
N HIS A 203 -9.89 -12.57 -17.04
CA HIS A 203 -11.19 -12.76 -16.41
C HIS A 203 -11.33 -11.74 -15.29
N PHE A 204 -12.56 -11.47 -14.87
CA PHE A 204 -12.79 -10.78 -13.61
C PHE A 204 -13.57 -11.66 -12.65
N GLU A 205 -13.37 -11.40 -11.37
CA GLU A 205 -14.03 -12.03 -10.25
C GLU A 205 -14.82 -10.95 -9.51
N LEU A 206 -16.13 -11.17 -9.37
CA LEU A 206 -17.00 -10.33 -8.56
C LEU A 206 -17.07 -10.97 -7.16
N ARG A 207 -16.55 -10.28 -6.16
CA ARG A 207 -16.66 -10.67 -4.74
C ARG A 207 -17.74 -9.84 -4.07
N GLU A 208 -17.98 -10.08 -2.78
CA GLU A 208 -19.05 -9.38 -2.06
C GLU A 208 -18.70 -7.91 -1.80
N THR A 209 -17.42 -7.58 -1.66
CA THR A 209 -16.94 -6.23 -1.27
C THR A 209 -15.86 -5.66 -2.19
N SER A 210 -15.45 -6.44 -3.19
CA SER A 210 -14.38 -6.07 -4.13
C SER A 210 -14.59 -6.68 -5.52
N LEU A 211 -13.95 -6.10 -6.52
CA LEU A 211 -13.91 -6.61 -7.90
C LEU A 211 -12.46 -6.74 -8.32
N VAL A 212 -12.07 -7.90 -8.84
CA VAL A 212 -10.70 -8.16 -9.27
C VAL A 212 -10.69 -8.53 -10.75
N TRP A 213 -9.93 -7.78 -11.55
CA TRP A 213 -9.61 -8.15 -12.93
C TRP A 213 -8.23 -8.80 -12.97
N ASN A 214 -8.15 -10.01 -13.49
CA ASN A 214 -6.94 -10.81 -13.54
C ASN A 214 -6.52 -11.05 -15.00
N TYR A 215 -5.27 -10.74 -15.28
CA TYR A 215 -4.66 -10.88 -16.60
C TYR A 215 -3.39 -11.75 -16.57
N LYS A 216 -3.22 -12.61 -15.55
CA LYS A 216 -2.06 -13.48 -15.36
C LYS A 216 -1.78 -14.41 -16.55
N TYR A 217 -2.82 -14.91 -17.22
CA TYR A 217 -2.72 -15.85 -18.35
C TYR A 217 -2.76 -15.18 -19.73
N THR A 218 -2.82 -13.84 -19.75
CA THR A 218 -2.78 -13.05 -20.98
C THR A 218 -1.34 -12.93 -21.50
N ASP A 219 -1.17 -12.45 -22.73
CA ASP A 219 0.14 -12.01 -23.17
C ASP A 219 0.68 -10.92 -22.23
N ILE A 220 1.96 -11.03 -21.87
CA ILE A 220 2.56 -10.25 -20.79
C ILE A 220 2.54 -8.75 -21.09
N GLU A 221 2.88 -8.37 -22.31
CA GLU A 221 3.01 -6.97 -22.71
C GLU A 221 1.64 -6.40 -23.06
N PHE A 222 0.81 -7.17 -23.76
CA PHE A 222 -0.57 -6.78 -24.06
C PHE A 222 -1.41 -6.61 -22.79
N GLY A 223 -1.36 -7.55 -21.85
CA GLY A 223 -2.07 -7.47 -20.58
C GLY A 223 -1.67 -6.26 -19.74
N LYS A 224 -0.38 -5.91 -19.74
CA LYS A 224 0.10 -4.68 -19.08
C LYS A 224 -0.47 -3.42 -19.75
N LEU A 225 -0.48 -3.35 -21.08
CA LEU A 225 -1.06 -2.21 -21.80
C LEU A 225 -2.56 -2.08 -21.48
N GLN A 226 -3.28 -3.20 -21.58
CA GLN A 226 -4.70 -3.28 -21.25
C GLN A 226 -5.00 -2.88 -19.79
N SER A 227 -4.13 -3.25 -18.84
CA SER A 227 -4.27 -2.82 -17.45
C SER A 227 -4.13 -1.31 -17.26
N LYS A 228 -3.23 -0.66 -18.01
CA LYS A 228 -3.05 0.80 -17.94
C LYS A 228 -4.27 1.54 -18.50
N ASP A 229 -4.77 1.09 -19.64
CA ASP A 229 -5.99 1.63 -20.25
C ASP A 229 -7.20 1.44 -19.33
N LEU A 230 -7.32 0.27 -18.70
CA LEU A 230 -8.37 -0.02 -17.72
C LEU A 230 -8.30 0.94 -16.53
N LEU A 231 -7.12 1.11 -15.94
CA LEU A 231 -6.93 2.05 -14.82
C LEU A 231 -7.32 3.48 -15.20
N GLN A 232 -6.93 3.92 -16.39
CA GLN A 232 -7.31 5.24 -16.90
C GLN A 232 -8.84 5.35 -17.04
N HIS A 233 -9.50 4.36 -17.63
CA HIS A 233 -10.96 4.32 -17.76
C HIS A 233 -11.67 4.40 -16.42
N LEU A 234 -11.20 3.62 -15.43
CA LEU A 234 -11.72 3.69 -14.06
C LEU A 234 -11.60 5.13 -13.52
N TRP A 235 -10.39 5.69 -13.49
CA TRP A 235 -10.14 7.02 -12.90
C TRP A 235 -10.91 8.14 -13.57
N THR A 236 -11.10 8.08 -14.90
CA THR A 236 -11.85 9.11 -15.62
C THR A 236 -13.37 8.94 -15.56
N GLY A 237 -13.85 7.76 -15.17
CA GLY A 237 -15.26 7.41 -15.23
C GLY A 237 -15.82 7.09 -13.84
N PRO A 238 -16.14 5.81 -13.57
CA PRO A 238 -17.05 5.41 -12.49
C PRO A 238 -16.52 5.64 -11.08
N ILE A 239 -15.20 5.70 -10.91
CA ILE A 239 -14.59 5.83 -9.58
C ILE A 239 -14.08 7.23 -9.27
N SER A 240 -14.21 8.17 -10.21
CA SER A 240 -13.73 9.56 -10.05
C SER A 240 -14.31 10.28 -8.82
N ASN A 241 -15.54 9.95 -8.45
CA ASN A 241 -16.25 10.52 -7.30
C ASN A 241 -16.69 9.47 -6.26
N ALA A 242 -16.28 8.20 -6.43
CA ALA A 242 -16.66 7.11 -5.53
C ALA A 242 -15.64 6.94 -4.40
N SER A 243 -16.09 6.50 -3.23
CA SER A 243 -15.22 6.21 -2.08
C SER A 243 -14.56 4.83 -2.22
N VAL A 244 -13.82 4.63 -3.31
CA VAL A 244 -13.13 3.38 -3.64
C VAL A 244 -11.63 3.57 -3.81
N GLU A 245 -10.89 2.50 -3.54
CA GLU A 245 -9.47 2.41 -3.76
C GLU A 245 -9.19 1.38 -4.85
N VAL A 246 -8.26 1.71 -5.74
CA VAL A 246 -7.74 0.78 -6.76
C VAL A 246 -6.39 0.26 -6.30
N VAL A 247 -6.28 -1.06 -6.19
CA VAL A 247 -5.06 -1.76 -5.82
C VAL A 247 -4.50 -2.47 -7.06
N GLN A 248 -3.36 -1.99 -7.55
CA GLN A 248 -2.68 -2.59 -8.70
C GLN A 248 -1.74 -3.71 -8.23
N GLY A 249 -2.03 -4.94 -8.64
CA GLY A 249 -1.14 -6.09 -8.49
C GLY A 249 -0.17 -6.23 -9.67
N SER A 250 0.69 -7.25 -9.62
CA SER A 250 1.65 -7.55 -10.71
C SER A 250 0.98 -8.03 -11.99
N ARG A 251 -0.16 -8.73 -11.86
CA ARG A 251 -0.97 -9.31 -12.95
C ARG A 251 -2.48 -9.19 -12.70
N SER A 252 -2.86 -8.22 -11.88
CA SER A 252 -4.26 -7.98 -11.51
C SER A 252 -4.51 -6.51 -11.20
N VAL A 253 -5.78 -6.11 -11.29
CA VAL A 253 -6.29 -4.82 -10.80
C VAL A 253 -7.49 -5.12 -9.93
N GLU A 254 -7.44 -4.67 -8.68
CA GLU A 254 -8.54 -4.81 -7.74
C GLU A 254 -9.15 -3.45 -7.43
N VAL A 255 -10.48 -3.38 -7.38
CA VAL A 255 -11.23 -2.23 -6.88
C VAL A 255 -11.99 -2.66 -5.64
N ARG A 256 -11.78 -1.93 -4.55
CA ARG A 256 -12.40 -2.19 -3.24
C ARG A 256 -12.77 -0.87 -2.58
N ALA A 257 -13.59 -0.90 -1.53
CA ALA A 257 -13.91 0.31 -0.80
C ALA A 257 -12.70 0.91 -0.06
N VAL A 258 -12.67 2.23 0.09
CA VAL A 258 -11.58 2.92 0.82
C VAL A 258 -11.52 2.46 2.28
N GLY A 259 -10.30 2.26 2.80
CA GLY A 259 -10.07 1.89 4.19
C GLY A 259 -10.23 0.39 4.49
N VAL A 260 -10.51 -0.43 3.48
CA VAL A 260 -10.52 -1.89 3.58
C VAL A 260 -9.12 -2.41 3.29
N THR A 261 -8.24 -2.46 4.29
CA THR A 261 -6.90 -3.03 4.17
C THR A 261 -6.69 -4.13 5.21
N LYS A 262 -5.71 -5.00 4.95
CA LYS A 262 -5.37 -6.08 5.88
C LYS A 262 -4.86 -5.56 7.23
N GLY A 263 -4.10 -4.46 7.24
CA GLY A 263 -3.68 -3.81 8.49
C GLY A 263 -4.86 -3.24 9.27
N ALA A 264 -5.80 -2.53 8.62
CA ALA A 264 -6.98 -1.99 9.30
C ALA A 264 -7.92 -3.08 9.87
N ALA A 265 -7.91 -4.27 9.27
CA ALA A 265 -8.67 -5.40 9.78
C ALA A 265 -8.04 -6.03 11.04
N ILE A 266 -6.71 -5.95 11.22
CA ILE A 266 -6.03 -6.58 12.36
C ILE A 266 -6.55 -6.06 13.70
N ASP A 267 -6.81 -4.76 13.83
CA ASP A 267 -7.40 -4.18 15.06
C ASP A 267 -8.70 -4.88 15.47
N ARG A 268 -9.58 -5.09 14.49
CA ARG A 268 -10.88 -5.75 14.70
C ARG A 268 -10.70 -7.23 15.01
N ILE A 269 -9.79 -7.89 14.29
CA ILE A 269 -9.49 -9.31 14.49
C ILE A 269 -8.94 -9.54 15.90
N LEU A 270 -7.98 -8.73 16.35
CA LEU A 270 -7.45 -8.81 17.71
C LEU A 270 -8.53 -8.56 18.76
N GLY A 271 -9.40 -7.56 18.53
CA GLY A 271 -10.57 -7.33 19.35
C GLY A 271 -11.41 -8.60 19.50
N GLU A 272 -11.86 -9.19 18.39
CA GLU A 272 -12.69 -10.39 18.40
C GLU A 272 -12.00 -11.62 18.99
N ILE A 273 -10.69 -11.77 18.78
CA ILE A 273 -9.90 -12.86 19.38
C ILE A 273 -9.93 -12.77 20.92
N VAL A 274 -9.75 -11.56 21.46
CA VAL A 274 -9.77 -11.30 22.90
C VAL A 274 -11.17 -11.49 23.49
N HIS A 275 -12.22 -11.17 22.73
CA HIS A 275 -13.61 -11.30 23.21
C HIS A 275 -14.14 -12.75 23.14
N ASN A 276 -13.72 -13.55 22.14
CA ASN A 276 -14.26 -14.91 21.91
C ASN A 276 -13.43 -16.03 22.54
N ASN A 277 -12.17 -15.81 22.91
CA ASN A 277 -11.34 -16.83 23.54
C ASN A 277 -10.56 -16.31 24.75
N ASP A 278 -10.32 -17.27 25.64
CA ASP A 278 -9.69 -17.30 26.96
C ASP A 278 -8.22 -16.79 26.99
N VAL A 279 -7.95 -15.62 26.40
CA VAL A 279 -6.62 -14.98 26.42
C VAL A 279 -6.39 -14.37 27.81
N LYS A 280 -6.04 -15.23 28.76
CA LYS A 280 -5.66 -14.83 30.13
C LYS A 280 -4.30 -14.13 30.17
N THR A 281 -3.49 -14.30 29.13
CA THR A 281 -2.11 -13.83 29.04
C THR A 281 -1.91 -12.97 27.79
N PRO A 282 -1.20 -11.83 27.88
CA PRO A 282 -0.94 -10.97 26.73
C PRO A 282 -0.11 -11.69 25.67
N ILE A 283 -0.26 -11.29 24.40
CA ILE A 283 0.52 -11.85 23.28
C ILE A 283 1.97 -11.37 23.40
N ASP A 284 2.92 -12.31 23.46
CA ASP A 284 4.36 -12.04 23.68
C ASP A 284 5.24 -12.41 22.48
N TYR A 285 4.65 -12.98 21.42
CA TYR A 285 5.30 -13.28 20.14
C TYR A 285 4.35 -13.09 18.96
N VAL A 286 4.82 -12.42 17.90
CA VAL A 286 4.06 -12.21 16.66
C VAL A 286 4.94 -12.54 15.45
N LEU A 287 4.45 -13.44 14.60
CA LEU A 287 5.03 -13.75 13.30
C LEU A 287 4.00 -13.44 12.20
N CYS A 288 4.30 -12.45 11.36
CA CYS A 288 3.46 -12.04 10.25
C CYS A 288 4.17 -12.37 8.93
N ILE A 289 3.62 -13.32 8.16
CA ILE A 289 4.19 -13.76 6.88
C ILE A 289 3.16 -13.55 5.79
N GLY A 290 3.54 -12.92 4.69
CA GLY A 290 2.62 -12.79 3.55
C GLY A 290 3.25 -12.27 2.27
N HIS A 291 2.57 -12.55 1.15
CA HIS A 291 2.72 -11.83 -0.10
C HIS A 291 1.64 -10.76 -0.19
N PHE A 292 1.78 -9.70 0.59
CA PHE A 292 0.82 -8.58 0.56
C PHE A 292 1.20 -7.59 -0.53
N LEU A 293 0.19 -6.93 -1.10
CA LEU A 293 0.39 -5.81 -2.03
C LEU A 293 0.79 -4.56 -1.23
N ALA A 294 1.40 -3.56 -1.88
CA ALA A 294 1.92 -2.38 -1.18
C ALA A 294 0.88 -1.66 -0.30
N LYS A 295 -0.41 -1.70 -0.68
CA LYS A 295 -1.53 -1.13 0.08
C LYS A 295 -1.98 -1.94 1.29
N ASP A 296 -1.57 -3.21 1.37
CA ASP A 296 -1.84 -4.14 2.46
C ASP A 296 -0.59 -4.41 3.33
N GLU A 297 0.54 -3.74 3.03
CA GLU A 297 1.77 -3.81 3.85
C GLU A 297 1.69 -2.94 5.11
N ASP A 298 0.58 -2.22 5.31
CA ASP A 298 0.27 -1.50 6.54
C ASP A 298 0.27 -2.44 7.76
N ILE A 299 -0.07 -3.72 7.56
CA ILE A 299 0.03 -4.76 8.57
C ILE A 299 1.44 -4.98 9.13
N TYR A 300 2.50 -4.77 8.32
CA TYR A 300 3.88 -4.95 8.78
C TYR A 300 4.35 -3.83 9.71
N SER A 301 3.69 -2.66 9.63
CA SER A 301 3.96 -1.54 10.51
C SER A 301 3.09 -1.58 11.78
N PHE A 302 2.02 -2.37 11.79
CA PHE A 302 1.03 -2.39 12.86
C PHE A 302 1.61 -2.80 14.21
N PHE A 303 2.40 -3.88 14.25
CA PHE A 303 3.00 -4.40 15.47
C PHE A 303 4.42 -3.87 15.70
N ASP A 304 4.92 -2.94 14.88
CA ASP A 304 6.30 -2.46 14.98
C ASP A 304 6.42 -1.46 16.15
N PRO A 305 7.11 -1.82 17.25
CA PRO A 305 7.23 -0.93 18.40
C PRO A 305 8.14 0.29 18.11
N ASP A 306 9.08 0.19 17.16
CA ASP A 306 10.06 1.24 16.89
C ASP A 306 9.45 2.42 16.11
N LEU A 307 8.40 2.16 15.31
CA LEU A 307 7.65 3.21 14.61
C LEU A 307 6.76 4.04 15.55
N SER A 308 6.39 3.48 16.71
CA SER A 308 5.53 4.16 17.68
C SER A 308 6.20 5.33 18.41
N GLN A 309 7.54 5.44 18.34
CA GLN A 309 8.29 6.57 18.93
C GLN A 309 8.51 7.75 17.96
N VAL A 310 8.30 7.58 16.65
CA VAL A 310 8.64 8.61 15.65
C VAL A 310 7.49 9.61 15.38
N GLN A 311 6.27 9.33 15.87
CA GLN A 311 5.10 10.19 15.66
C GLN A 311 4.78 11.17 16.81
N ALA A 312 5.78 11.61 17.59
CA ALA A 312 5.60 12.77 18.46
C ALA A 312 5.96 14.05 17.67
N PRO A 313 5.01 14.96 17.36
CA PRO A 313 5.34 16.19 16.66
C PRO A 313 6.17 17.07 17.58
N THR A 314 7.48 17.16 17.32
CA THR A 314 8.32 18.15 17.99
C THR A 314 7.87 19.52 17.52
N MET A 315 7.10 20.23 18.35
CA MET A 315 6.83 21.66 18.15
C MET A 315 8.19 22.37 18.10
N ARG A 316 8.63 22.74 16.89
CA ARG A 316 9.73 23.70 16.74
C ARG A 316 9.26 25.05 17.26
N THR A 317 9.56 25.34 18.51
CA THR A 317 9.50 26.69 19.07
C THR A 317 10.48 27.56 18.28
N LYS A 318 9.98 28.47 17.44
CA LYS A 318 10.81 29.51 16.82
C LYS A 318 11.31 30.44 17.93
N ILE A 319 12.54 30.20 18.38
CA ILE A 319 13.31 31.20 19.12
C ILE A 319 13.77 32.24 18.09
N ALA A 320 13.19 33.44 18.16
CA ALA A 320 13.67 34.60 17.42
C ALA A 320 15.02 35.03 18.01
N SER A 321 16.12 34.73 17.31
CA SER A 321 17.41 35.33 17.59
C SER A 321 17.46 36.74 17.00
N TYR A 322 17.33 37.71 17.90
CA TYR A 322 17.71 39.10 17.66
C TYR A 322 19.23 39.15 17.37
N LEU A 323 19.61 39.53 16.15
CA LEU A 323 20.96 40.02 15.89
C LEU A 323 20.91 41.55 15.77
N ASN A 324 21.40 42.19 16.83
CA ASN A 324 21.81 43.59 16.85
C ASN A 324 22.89 43.82 15.80
N ARG A 325 22.67 44.77 14.88
CA ARG A 325 23.77 45.43 14.16
C ARG A 325 23.61 46.93 14.32
N SER A 326 24.45 47.52 15.15
CA SER A 326 24.57 48.96 15.37
C SER A 326 25.45 49.62 14.31
N THR A 327 24.85 50.63 13.67
CA THR A 327 25.34 51.99 13.35
C THR A 327 26.61 52.24 12.53
N SER A 328 26.44 52.99 11.43
CA SER A 328 26.99 54.36 11.21
C SER A 328 26.24 55.01 10.02
N ASN A 329 25.34 55.97 10.28
CA ASN A 329 25.47 57.44 10.14
C ASN A 329 25.91 57.96 8.76
N HIS A 330 25.00 58.63 8.02
CA HIS A 330 24.99 60.09 7.84
C HIS A 330 23.74 60.60 7.06
N SER A 331 23.00 61.53 7.71
CA SER A 331 22.28 62.74 7.24
C SER A 331 21.71 62.88 5.81
N ALA A 332 20.65 63.63 5.48
CA ALA A 332 19.51 64.31 6.11
C ALA A 332 18.82 65.05 4.94
N GLY A 333 17.48 65.10 4.86
CA GLY A 333 16.81 65.91 3.82
C GLY A 333 15.28 65.76 3.76
N LYS A 334 14.58 66.86 4.02
CA LYS A 334 13.14 67.03 4.32
C LYS A 334 12.14 66.89 3.15
N SER A 335 10.86 66.85 3.58
CA SER A 335 9.59 67.20 2.91
C SER A 335 8.89 66.05 2.17
N GLY A 336 7.59 65.81 2.25
CA GLY A 336 6.46 66.53 2.84
C GLY A 336 5.30 66.46 1.85
N HIS A 337 4.19 65.78 2.19
CA HIS A 337 2.79 66.16 1.91
C HIS A 337 1.81 65.00 2.20
N ARG A 338 0.62 65.41 2.64
CA ARG A 338 -0.46 64.65 3.27
C ARG A 338 -1.45 64.04 2.25
N PRO A 339 -2.35 63.15 2.71
CA PRO A 339 -3.16 62.22 1.91
C PRO A 339 -4.61 62.72 1.68
N ALA A 340 -5.38 62.07 0.80
CA ALA A 340 -6.82 61.78 0.99
C ALA A 340 -7.48 61.11 -0.23
N SER A 341 -8.51 60.30 0.09
CA SER A 341 -9.66 59.81 -0.71
C SER A 341 -9.63 58.29 -0.88
N CYS A 342 -10.17 57.45 0.00
CA CYS A 342 -11.54 57.37 0.56
C CYS A 342 -12.65 57.50 -0.49
N LYS A 343 -13.35 56.40 -0.80
CA LYS A 343 -14.73 56.11 -0.35
C LYS A 343 -15.22 54.77 -0.95
N VAL A 344 -15.56 53.79 -0.11
CA VAL A 344 -16.93 53.41 0.34
C VAL A 344 -17.47 52.25 -0.52
N GLY A 345 -18.03 51.16 0.00
CA GLY A 345 -18.46 50.91 1.37
C GLY A 345 -18.72 49.43 1.65
N GLN A 346 -18.70 49.13 2.95
CA GLN A 346 -19.12 47.91 3.59
C GLN A 346 -20.64 47.72 3.44
N GLN A 347 -21.10 46.46 3.37
CA GLN A 347 -22.03 45.93 4.37
C GLN A 347 -22.02 44.40 4.36
N ALA A 348 -22.28 43.86 5.54
CA ALA A 348 -21.86 42.56 6.03
C ALA A 348 -22.89 41.44 5.78
N SER A 349 -22.41 40.19 5.76
CA SER A 349 -23.15 39.06 6.31
C SER A 349 -22.20 38.05 6.96
N THR A 350 -22.62 37.65 8.16
CA THR A 350 -22.07 36.72 9.13
C THR A 350 -22.14 35.25 8.69
N ILE A 351 -21.14 34.46 9.10
CA ILE A 351 -21.23 33.04 9.57
C ILE A 351 -21.67 32.02 8.47
N ASP A 352 -20.89 31.04 8.00
CA ASP A 352 -20.16 29.97 8.67
C ASP A 352 -18.92 29.52 7.86
N LYS A 353 -17.75 29.43 8.49
CA LYS A 353 -16.60 28.70 7.95
C LYS A 353 -16.66 27.27 8.47
N LYS A 354 -17.12 26.33 7.63
CA LYS A 354 -16.88 24.90 7.81
C LYS A 354 -15.37 24.65 7.79
N ALA A 355 -14.78 24.48 8.97
CA ALA A 355 -13.47 23.88 9.12
C ALA A 355 -13.57 22.41 8.69
N GLY A 356 -12.88 22.05 7.60
CA GLY A 356 -12.60 20.66 7.30
C GLY A 356 -11.63 20.14 8.34
N SER A 357 -12.11 19.31 9.26
CA SER A 357 -11.27 18.59 10.20
C SER A 357 -10.38 17.62 9.42
N ASN A 358 -9.06 17.86 9.51
CA ASN A 358 -8.06 16.90 9.11
C ASN A 358 -7.98 15.85 10.22
N GLU A 359 -8.89 14.89 10.20
CA GLU A 359 -9.14 13.92 11.29
C GLU A 359 -8.24 12.67 11.23
N ASN A 360 -7.13 12.72 10.50
CA ASN A 360 -6.29 11.53 10.27
C ASN A 360 -5.02 11.44 11.13
N ALA A 361 -4.89 12.24 12.19
CA ALA A 361 -3.65 12.34 12.96
C ALA A 361 -3.76 11.98 14.46
N ASN A 362 -4.89 11.47 14.96
CA ASN A 362 -5.04 11.16 16.38
C ASN A 362 -5.85 9.88 16.68
N TRP A 363 -6.10 9.02 15.69
CA TRP A 363 -6.87 7.80 15.90
C TRP A 363 -6.11 6.77 16.74
N TRP A 364 -4.80 6.65 16.52
CA TRP A 364 -3.90 5.71 17.21
C TRP A 364 -3.83 5.94 18.73
N SER A 365 -3.81 7.20 19.18
CA SER A 365 -3.78 7.54 20.60
C SER A 365 -5.13 7.31 21.28
N LEU A 366 -6.23 7.66 20.60
CA LEU A 366 -7.60 7.47 21.10
C LEU A 366 -7.98 5.99 21.24
N PHE A 367 -7.45 5.13 20.37
CA PHE A 367 -7.71 3.69 20.42
C PHE A 367 -6.79 2.93 21.38
N ARG A 368 -5.53 3.36 21.58
CA ARG A 368 -4.69 2.86 22.68
C ARG A 368 -5.39 3.10 24.02
N ASP A 369 -5.96 4.30 24.21
CA ASP A 369 -6.75 4.59 25.41
C ASP A 369 -8.01 3.71 25.49
N ARG A 370 -8.73 3.46 24.38
CA ARG A 370 -9.88 2.54 24.38
C ARG A 370 -9.53 1.08 24.67
N MET A 371 -8.37 0.59 24.21
CA MET A 371 -7.87 -0.76 24.56
C MET A 371 -7.43 -0.87 26.02
N THR A 372 -7.09 0.24 26.69
CA THR A 372 -6.75 0.24 28.12
C THR A 372 -7.95 0.36 29.06
N VAL A 373 -9.12 0.77 28.55
CA VAL A 373 -10.28 1.14 29.40
C VAL A 373 -11.23 -0.04 29.66
N HIS A 374 -11.19 -1.11 28.85
CA HIS A 374 -11.88 -2.36 29.19
C HIS A 374 -10.90 -3.35 29.84
N GLU A 375 -10.89 -3.32 31.17
CA GLU A 375 -10.43 -4.41 32.04
C GLU A 375 -8.95 -4.84 31.91
N GLY A 376 -8.04 -3.98 32.38
CA GLY A 376 -6.88 -4.39 33.19
C GLY A 376 -5.72 -5.21 32.57
N SER A 377 -5.73 -5.56 31.29
CA SER A 377 -4.60 -6.24 30.63
C SER A 377 -4.34 -5.62 29.25
N SER A 378 -3.13 -5.10 29.00
CA SER A 378 -2.72 -4.78 27.63
C SER A 378 -2.76 -6.07 26.81
N VAL A 379 -3.50 -6.09 25.70
CA VAL A 379 -3.64 -7.28 24.83
C VAL A 379 -2.28 -7.78 24.31
N LEU A 380 -1.28 -6.89 24.26
CA LEU A 380 0.07 -7.15 23.77
C LEU A 380 1.10 -6.89 24.89
N ASP A 381 2.05 -7.81 25.06
CA ASP A 381 3.31 -7.65 25.82
C ASP A 381 4.48 -8.01 24.89
N LEU A 382 4.50 -7.33 23.73
CA LEU A 382 5.38 -7.67 22.62
C LEU A 382 6.68 -6.88 22.72
N LYS A 383 7.80 -7.59 22.94
CA LYS A 383 9.15 -7.01 22.80
C LYS A 383 9.51 -6.86 21.33
N ALA A 384 10.31 -5.84 20.99
CA ALA A 384 10.75 -5.59 19.62
C ALA A 384 11.42 -6.81 18.96
N ASP A 385 12.18 -7.59 19.73
CA ASP A 385 12.88 -8.79 19.27
C ASP A 385 11.95 -10.00 19.05
N ASN A 386 10.69 -9.92 19.49
CA ASN A 386 9.70 -11.00 19.36
C ASN A 386 8.67 -10.70 18.26
N TYR A 387 8.89 -9.62 17.48
CA TYR A 387 8.10 -9.31 16.29
C TYR A 387 8.86 -9.61 15.01
N PHE A 388 8.34 -10.55 14.23
CA PHE A 388 8.89 -10.96 12.95
C PHE A 388 7.88 -10.67 11.84
N SER A 389 8.13 -9.66 11.01
CA SER A 389 7.37 -9.41 9.78
C SER A 389 8.17 -9.85 8.56
N CYS A 390 7.57 -10.71 7.73
CA CYS A 390 8.21 -11.33 6.58
C CYS A 390 7.40 -11.11 5.31
N ALA A 391 8.02 -10.47 4.32
CA ALA A 391 7.50 -10.43 2.96
C ALA A 391 7.89 -11.72 2.23
N VAL A 392 6.99 -12.25 1.39
CA VAL A 392 7.25 -13.45 0.59
C VAL A 392 7.44 -13.07 -0.88
N GLY A 393 8.61 -13.35 -1.45
CA GLY A 393 8.89 -13.18 -2.88
C GLY A 393 8.80 -11.73 -3.40
N ARG A 394 8.90 -10.72 -2.52
CA ARG A 394 8.90 -9.30 -2.89
C ARG A 394 10.22 -8.65 -2.53
N ASN A 395 10.88 -8.07 -3.53
CA ASN A 395 12.16 -7.41 -3.33
C ASN A 395 12.03 -6.05 -2.63
N CYS A 396 10.88 -5.38 -2.68
CA CYS A 396 10.66 -4.13 -1.94
C CYS A 396 9.43 -4.31 -1.05
N SER A 397 9.62 -4.15 0.26
CA SER A 397 8.55 -4.29 1.24
C SER A 397 8.81 -3.49 2.52
N LEU A 398 7.76 -3.16 3.27
CA LEU A 398 7.83 -2.61 4.62
C LEU A 398 8.13 -3.66 5.70
N ALA A 399 8.16 -4.96 5.35
CA ALA A 399 8.51 -6.03 6.27
C ALA A 399 9.97 -5.92 6.77
N ARG A 400 10.22 -6.38 8.00
CA ARG A 400 11.57 -6.44 8.59
C ARG A 400 12.46 -7.49 7.93
N TYR A 401 11.85 -8.55 7.42
CA TYR A 401 12.54 -9.70 6.82
C TYR A 401 11.90 -10.14 5.50
N LEU A 402 12.65 -10.94 4.75
CA LEU A 402 12.26 -11.53 3.48
C LEU A 402 12.33 -13.06 3.57
N LEU A 403 11.31 -13.73 3.03
CA LEU A 403 11.33 -15.14 2.65
C LEU A 403 11.28 -15.22 1.12
N GLY A 404 12.14 -16.03 0.51
CA GLY A 404 12.33 -16.05 -0.94
C GLY A 404 11.09 -16.53 -1.72
N SER A 405 10.39 -17.52 -1.18
CA SER A 405 9.30 -18.22 -1.85
C SER A 405 8.30 -18.84 -0.87
N SER A 406 7.17 -19.33 -1.38
CA SER A 406 6.24 -20.13 -0.58
C SER A 406 6.88 -21.41 -0.04
N ALA A 407 7.87 -21.99 -0.74
CA ALA A 407 8.58 -23.17 -0.26
C ALA A 407 9.38 -22.89 1.04
N ASP A 408 9.95 -21.69 1.16
CA ASP A 408 10.66 -21.29 2.38
C ASP A 408 9.69 -21.12 3.56
N VAL A 409 8.48 -20.63 3.30
CA VAL A 409 7.39 -20.57 4.29
C VAL A 409 7.00 -21.98 4.74
N VAL A 410 6.89 -22.93 3.80
CA VAL A 410 6.60 -24.35 4.12
C VAL A 410 7.68 -24.94 5.01
N SER A 411 8.96 -24.71 4.69
CA SER A 411 10.08 -25.20 5.52
C SER A 411 10.01 -24.62 6.93
N LEU A 412 9.83 -23.30 7.06
CA LEU A 412 9.75 -22.63 8.36
C LEU A 412 8.61 -23.18 9.21
N LEU A 413 7.40 -23.35 8.65
CA LEU A 413 6.24 -23.86 9.39
C LEU A 413 6.41 -25.33 9.78
N LYS A 414 7.07 -26.15 8.94
CA LYS A 414 7.44 -27.53 9.28
C LYS A 414 8.40 -27.57 10.47
N ASP A 415 9.43 -26.75 10.45
CA ASP A 415 10.43 -26.69 11.52
C ASP A 415 9.80 -26.20 12.82
N MET A 416 8.93 -25.19 12.77
CA MET A 416 8.19 -24.71 13.95
C MET A 416 7.27 -25.80 14.52
N ALA A 417 6.53 -26.53 13.68
CA ALA A 417 5.65 -27.60 14.12
C ALA A 417 6.40 -28.80 14.71
N TYR A 418 7.55 -29.15 14.11
CA TYR A 418 8.42 -30.21 14.61
C TYR A 418 8.94 -29.88 16.01
N ASN A 419 9.46 -28.67 16.20
CA ASN A 419 10.01 -28.25 17.49
C ASN A 419 8.94 -27.97 18.55
N SER A 420 7.68 -27.70 18.18
CA SER A 420 6.58 -27.56 19.16
C SER A 420 6.04 -28.90 19.66
N SER A 421 6.33 -30.00 18.94
CA SER A 421 5.85 -31.35 19.25
C SER A 421 6.84 -32.15 20.10
N CYS A 422 8.10 -31.72 20.15
CA CYS A 422 9.15 -32.24 21.03
C CYS A 422 9.17 -31.50 22.36
#